data_AF-A0AAV9QQC5-F1
#
_entry.id   AF-A0AAV9QQC5-F1
#
_cell.length_a   1.000
_cell.length_b   1.000
_cell.length_c   1.000
_cell.angle_alpha   90.00
_cell.angle_beta   90.00
_cell.angle_gamma   90.00
#
_symmetry.space_group_name_H-M   'P 1'
#
loop_
_entity.id
_entity.type
_entity.pdbx_description
1 polymer ?
#
loop_
_entity_poly.entity_id
_entity_poly.type
_entity_poly.pdbx_seq_one_letter_code
_entity_poly.pdbx_strand_id
1 'polypeptide(L)'
;MVQEKKPQSITTGSVVPLDVDDTQSNLRDPFLGSTQQHPFATPENAEYWSNIYEGAKYEGRHRFDPACQWDAAEEKRLVRKLDMRIMAWVWIMFSSLDLIRRNVNRAVSDNMASAQQSFYKA
;
A
#
# COMPACT_ATOMS: atom_id res chain seq x y z
N MET A 1 8.21 43.20 3.74
CA MET A 1 6.77 43.14 4.04
C MET A 1 6.36 41.69 3.94
N VAL A 2 6.42 40.97 5.07
CA VAL A 2 6.09 39.53 5.13
C VAL A 2 4.59 39.45 5.38
N GLN A 3 3.84 38.95 4.40
CA GLN A 3 2.40 38.77 4.51
C GLN A 3 2.11 37.61 5.47
N GLU A 4 1.36 37.90 6.53
CA GLU A 4 0.94 36.93 7.53
C GLU A 4 -0.20 36.07 6.95
N LYS A 5 0.10 34.82 6.58
CA LYS A 5 -0.91 33.86 6.07
C LYS A 5 -1.77 33.41 7.24
N LYS A 6 -2.94 34.03 7.39
CA LYS A 6 -3.95 33.69 8.41
C LYS A 6 -4.32 32.19 8.34
N PRO A 7 -4.43 31.48 9.48
CA PRO A 7 -4.79 30.07 9.49
C PRO A 7 -6.18 29.87 8.89
N GLN A 8 -6.24 29.12 7.79
CA GLN A 8 -7.50 28.77 7.15
C GLN A 8 -8.20 27.72 8.01
N SER A 9 -9.37 28.10 8.53
CA SER A 9 -10.30 27.22 9.23
C SER A 9 -10.63 26.02 8.36
N ILE A 10 -10.45 24.81 8.92
CA ILE A 10 -10.72 23.53 8.26
C ILE A 10 -12.23 23.39 8.08
N THR A 11 -12.77 23.95 7.00
CA THR A 11 -14.12 23.66 6.54
C THR A 11 -14.06 22.39 5.70
N THR A 12 -14.62 21.32 6.27
CA THR A 12 -15.31 20.21 5.60
C THR A 12 -14.83 19.83 4.20
N GLY A 13 -14.07 18.73 4.12
CA GLY A 13 -14.19 17.78 3.00
C GLY A 13 -13.73 18.25 1.63
N SER A 14 -12.67 19.07 1.52
CA SER A 14 -11.98 19.17 0.23
C SER A 14 -11.19 17.88 -0.01
N VAL A 15 -11.76 17.00 -0.84
CA VAL A 15 -11.08 15.83 -1.41
C VAL A 15 -9.95 16.27 -2.36
N VAL A 16 -9.80 17.57 -2.61
CA VAL A 16 -8.74 18.14 -3.44
C VAL A 16 -7.64 18.70 -2.55
N PRO A 17 -6.39 18.22 -2.67
CA PRO A 17 -5.24 18.86 -2.03
C PRO A 17 -5.15 20.33 -2.42
N LEU A 18 -5.07 21.22 -1.43
CA LEU A 18 -5.07 22.68 -1.63
C LEU A 18 -3.71 23.24 -2.10
N ASP A 19 -2.67 22.41 -2.15
CA ASP A 19 -1.30 22.79 -2.55
C ASP A 19 -0.94 22.30 -3.96
N VAL A 20 -1.89 22.23 -4.89
CA VAL A 20 -1.55 22.15 -6.32
C VAL A 20 -1.02 23.52 -6.72
N ASP A 21 0.29 23.73 -6.52
CA ASP A 21 1.03 24.87 -7.03
C ASP A 21 0.89 24.90 -8.57
N ASP A 22 0.48 26.05 -9.13
CA ASP A 22 0.24 26.26 -10.57
C ASP A 22 1.46 25.93 -11.46
N THR A 23 2.64 25.72 -10.85
CA THR A 23 3.88 25.33 -11.51
C THR A 23 3.98 23.82 -11.84
N GLN A 24 3.04 22.98 -11.40
CA GLN A 24 3.04 21.53 -11.67
C GLN A 24 1.78 21.06 -12.42
N SER A 25 1.60 21.57 -13.64
CA SER A 25 0.54 21.13 -14.58
C SER A 25 0.69 19.69 -15.12
N ASN A 26 1.48 18.83 -14.47
CA ASN A 26 1.78 17.44 -14.90
C ASN A 26 1.76 16.42 -13.74
N LEU A 27 0.92 16.60 -12.72
CA LEU A 27 0.76 15.55 -11.70
C LEU A 27 -0.09 14.39 -12.26
N ARG A 28 0.57 13.26 -12.51
CA ARG A 28 -0.10 12.02 -12.94
C ARG A 28 -0.96 11.35 -11.87
N ASP A 29 -0.84 11.72 -10.59
CA ASP A 29 -1.59 11.13 -9.49
C ASP A 29 -1.71 12.17 -8.34
N PRO A 30 -2.81 12.96 -8.25
CA PRO A 30 -2.96 14.03 -7.25
C PRO A 30 -3.01 13.57 -5.79
N PHE A 31 -3.20 12.27 -5.56
CA PHE A 31 -3.39 11.68 -4.23
C PHE A 31 -2.17 10.91 -3.71
N LEU A 32 -1.03 10.95 -4.41
CA LEU A 32 0.20 10.30 -4.00
C LEU A 32 1.03 11.24 -3.11
N GLY A 33 1.56 10.73 -2.00
CA GLY A 33 2.33 11.54 -1.03
C GLY A 33 1.52 12.03 0.17
N SER A 34 2.21 12.44 1.23
CA SER A 34 1.58 13.08 2.39
C SER A 34 1.23 14.52 2.04
N THR A 35 -0.05 14.89 2.14
CA THR A 35 -0.49 16.28 1.94
C THR A 35 -0.22 17.08 3.21
N GLN A 36 0.09 18.38 3.08
CA GLN A 36 0.25 19.27 4.25
C GLN A 36 -1.07 19.49 5.01
N GLN A 37 -2.20 19.12 4.41
CA GLN A 37 -3.52 19.22 4.99
C GLN A 37 -3.87 17.94 5.78
N HIS A 38 -3.41 17.86 7.03
CA HIS A 38 -3.75 16.77 7.95
C HIS A 38 -4.19 17.31 9.32
N PRO A 39 -4.99 16.56 10.12
CA PRO A 39 -5.52 17.03 11.41
C PRO A 39 -4.44 17.36 12.46
N PHE A 40 -3.21 16.86 12.25
CA PHE A 40 -2.05 17.12 13.10
C PHE A 40 -1.17 18.27 12.60
N ALA A 41 -1.56 18.98 11.53
CA ALA A 41 -0.80 20.11 10.99
C ALA A 41 -0.84 21.32 11.94
N THR A 42 -1.87 21.42 12.78
CA THR A 42 -1.96 22.46 13.81
C THR A 42 -1.20 22.03 15.07
N PRO A 43 -0.33 22.90 15.63
CA PRO A 43 0.47 22.56 16.81
C PRO A 43 -0.40 22.25 18.03
N GLU A 44 -1.53 22.94 18.17
CA GLU A 44 -2.51 22.71 19.26
C GLU A 44 -3.08 21.28 19.23
N ASN A 45 -3.44 20.76 18.06
CA ASN A 45 -3.95 19.40 17.95
C ASN A 45 -2.85 18.36 18.20
N ALA A 46 -1.64 18.60 17.69
CA ALA A 46 -0.52 17.69 17.89
C ALA A 46 -0.17 17.54 19.38
N GLU A 47 -0.14 18.64 20.13
CA GLU A 47 0.09 18.64 21.58
C GLU A 47 -1.04 17.95 22.35
N TYR A 48 -2.31 18.22 21.99
CA TYR A 48 -3.46 17.56 22.60
C TYR A 48 -3.38 16.03 22.49
N TRP A 49 -3.08 15.51 21.28
CA TRP A 49 -2.96 14.08 21.06
C TRP A 49 -1.71 13.48 21.71
N SER A 50 -0.59 14.21 21.74
CA SER A 50 0.62 13.79 22.45
C SER A 50 0.36 13.56 23.94
N ASN A 51 -0.32 14.51 24.59
CA ASN A 51 -0.69 14.42 26.01
C ASN A 51 -1.60 13.21 26.29
N ILE A 52 -2.55 12.93 25.40
CA ILE A 52 -3.41 11.74 25.51
C ILE A 52 -2.61 10.44 25.38
N TYR A 53 -1.72 10.35 24.40
CA TYR A 53 -0.90 9.16 24.20
C TYR A 53 0.06 8.92 25.37
N GLU A 54 0.57 9.99 25.99
CA GLU A 54 1.41 9.91 27.17
C GLU A 54 0.62 9.47 28.41
N GLY A 55 -0.57 10.04 28.62
CA GLY A 55 -1.47 9.64 29.71
C GLY A 55 -1.96 8.19 29.59
N ALA A 56 -2.24 7.72 28.37
CA ALA A 56 -2.64 6.36 28.09
C ALA A 56 -1.47 5.35 28.07
N LYS A 57 -0.22 5.81 28.20
CA LYS A 57 1.01 5.00 28.06
C LYS A 57 1.02 4.17 26.77
N TYR A 58 0.60 4.78 25.67
CA TYR A 58 0.53 4.10 24.37
C TYR A 58 1.94 3.66 23.91
N GLU A 59 2.07 2.41 23.45
CA GLU A 59 3.35 1.82 23.03
C GLU A 59 4.03 2.64 21.92
N GLY A 60 3.22 3.20 21.01
CA GLY A 60 3.67 3.99 19.86
C GLY A 60 4.02 5.44 20.14
N ARG A 61 3.98 5.92 21.40
CA ARG A 61 4.16 7.35 21.74
C ARG A 61 5.45 7.99 21.21
N HIS A 62 6.52 7.20 21.11
CA HIS A 62 7.83 7.67 20.63
C HIS A 62 7.93 7.80 19.10
N ARG A 63 6.97 7.23 18.36
CA ARG A 63 6.92 7.27 16.90
C ARG A 63 5.95 8.31 16.37
N PHE A 64 5.28 9.03 17.27
CA PHE A 64 4.37 10.09 16.89
C PHE A 64 5.20 11.31 16.48
N ASP A 65 5.33 11.50 15.17
CA ASP A 65 5.93 12.68 14.57
C ASP A 65 4.88 13.38 13.69
N PRO A 66 4.34 14.54 14.12
CA PRO A 66 3.33 15.28 13.36
C PRO A 66 3.91 15.93 12.09
N ALA A 67 5.23 16.06 11.97
CA ALA A 67 5.90 16.62 10.80
C ALA A 67 6.33 15.56 9.76
N CYS A 68 6.08 14.27 10.04
CA CYS A 68 6.43 13.19 9.14
C CYS A 68 5.60 13.26 7.85
N GLN A 69 6.26 13.63 6.76
CA GLN A 69 5.69 13.69 5.41
C GLN A 69 6.53 12.79 4.49
N TRP A 70 5.87 12.17 3.50
CA TRP A 70 6.53 11.35 2.49
C TRP A 70 6.21 11.88 1.10
N ASP A 71 7.19 11.78 0.20
CA ASP A 71 7.00 12.22 -1.18
C ASP A 71 6.28 11.16 -2.02
N ALA A 72 5.62 11.60 -3.10
CA ALA A 72 4.95 10.74 -4.07
C ALA A 72 5.90 9.68 -4.67
N ALA A 73 7.17 10.04 -4.92
CA ALA A 73 8.16 9.10 -5.45
C ALA A 73 8.57 8.04 -4.42
N GLU A 74 8.66 8.42 -3.14
CA GLU A 74 9.00 7.54 -2.03
C GLU A 74 7.91 6.51 -1.80
N GLU A 75 6.65 6.94 -1.76
CA GLU A 75 5.48 6.05 -1.62
C GLU A 75 5.44 5.04 -2.76
N LYS A 76 5.56 5.50 -4.01
CA LYS A 76 5.54 4.62 -5.19
C LYS A 76 6.68 3.60 -5.17
N ARG A 77 7.87 3.99 -4.69
CA ARG A 77 9.00 3.08 -4.53
C ARG A 77 8.73 2.03 -3.45
N LEU A 78 8.09 2.43 -2.35
CA LEU A 78 7.72 1.53 -1.25
C LEU A 78 6.67 0.52 -1.71
N VAL A 79 5.59 0.97 -2.35
CA VAL A 79 4.52 0.12 -2.89
C VAL A 79 5.08 -0.89 -3.88
N ARG A 80 5.92 -0.48 -4.84
CA ARG A 80 6.55 -1.42 -5.78
C ARG A 80 7.39 -2.50 -5.09
N LYS A 81 8.11 -2.15 -4.03
CA LYS A 81 8.90 -3.14 -3.26
C LYS A 81 8.00 -4.12 -2.52
N LEU A 82 6.88 -3.64 -1.96
CA LEU A 82 5.92 -4.47 -1.25
C LEU A 82 5.21 -5.42 -2.22
N ASP A 83 4.71 -4.90 -3.34
CA ASP A 83 4.05 -5.68 -4.39
C ASP A 83 4.97 -6.78 -4.90
N MET A 84 6.24 -6.48 -5.21
CA MET A 84 7.18 -7.51 -5.67
C MET A 84 7.38 -8.65 -4.67
N ARG A 85 7.42 -8.34 -3.37
CA ARG A 85 7.56 -9.36 -2.32
C ARG A 85 6.31 -10.23 -2.23
N ILE A 86 5.14 -9.61 -2.21
CA ILE A 86 3.86 -10.33 -2.09
C ILE A 86 3.57 -11.13 -3.36
N MET A 87 3.73 -10.51 -4.54
CA MET A 87 3.52 -11.16 -5.84
C MET A 87 4.45 -12.36 -6.04
N ALA A 88 5.71 -12.28 -5.62
CA ALA A 88 6.62 -13.43 -5.67
C ALA A 88 6.11 -14.59 -4.80
N TRP A 89 5.68 -14.32 -3.57
CA TRP A 89 5.12 -15.34 -2.68
C TRP A 89 3.83 -15.96 -3.20
N VAL A 90 2.89 -15.12 -3.66
CA VAL A 90 1.63 -15.57 -4.27
C VAL A 90 1.90 -16.43 -5.50
N TRP A 91 2.84 -16.01 -6.35
CA TRP A 91 3.23 -16.76 -7.54
C TRP A 91 3.83 -18.14 -7.21
N ILE A 92 4.68 -18.23 -6.18
CA ILE A 92 5.24 -19.52 -5.71
C ILE A 92 4.14 -20.45 -5.21
N MET A 93 3.23 -19.95 -4.37
CA MET A 93 2.13 -20.75 -3.82
C MET A 93 1.18 -21.23 -4.92
N PHE A 94 0.80 -20.33 -5.83
CA PHE A 94 -0.06 -20.64 -6.97
C PHE A 94 0.60 -21.67 -7.91
N SER A 95 1.88 -21.45 -8.25
CA SER A 95 2.63 -22.37 -9.10
C SER A 95 2.75 -23.76 -8.48
N SER A 96 2.91 -23.86 -7.15
CA SER A 96 2.99 -25.14 -6.44
C SER A 96 1.68 -25.93 -6.52
N LEU A 97 0.54 -25.27 -6.32
CA LEU A 97 -0.81 -25.87 -6.46
C LEU A 97 -1.06 -26.41 -7.87
N ASP A 98 -0.70 -25.63 -8.89
CA ASP A 98 -0.88 -26.03 -10.29
C ASP A 98 0.05 -27.17 -10.71
N LEU A 99 1.28 -27.22 -10.19
CA LEU A 99 2.22 -28.30 -10.48
C LEU A 99 1.70 -29.64 -9.96
N ILE A 100 1.13 -29.64 -8.75
CA ILE A 100 0.52 -30.84 -8.15
C ILE A 100 -0.67 -31.31 -9.00
N ARG A 101 -1.57 -30.40 -9.38
CA ARG A 101 -2.73 -30.74 -10.22
C ARG A 101 -2.33 -31.30 -11.58
N ARG A 102 -1.34 -30.68 -12.24
CA ARG A 102 -0.86 -31.11 -13.56
C ARG A 102 -0.10 -32.44 -13.48
N ASN A 103 0.66 -32.70 -12.41
CA ASN A 103 1.35 -33.96 -12.19
C ASN A 103 0.37 -35.12 -12.02
N VAL A 104 -0.65 -34.95 -11.15
CA VAL A 104 -1.72 -35.95 -10.96
C VAL A 104 -2.48 -36.24 -12.25
N ASN A 105 -2.87 -35.21 -13.01
CA ASN A 105 -3.58 -35.40 -14.27
C ASN A 105 -2.78 -36.21 -15.30
N ARG A 106 -1.45 -36.01 -15.37
CA ARG A 106 -0.57 -36.79 -16.25
C ARG A 106 -0.44 -38.25 -15.78
N ALA A 107 -0.26 -38.47 -14.49
CA ALA A 107 -0.17 -39.84 -13.94
C ALA A 107 -1.43 -40.67 -14.20
N VAL A 108 -2.62 -40.05 -14.17
CA VAL A 108 -3.89 -40.73 -14.49
C VAL A 108 -4.04 -41.00 -15.99
N SER A 109 -3.65 -40.07 -16.87
CA SER A 109 -3.76 -40.27 -18.33
C SER A 109 -2.85 -41.39 -18.83
N ASP A 110 -1.63 -41.49 -18.30
CA ASP A 110 -0.64 -42.48 -18.75
C ASP A 110 -1.03 -43.91 -18.35
N ASN A 111 -1.60 -44.08 -17.15
CA ASN A 111 -2.13 -45.36 -16.69
C ASN A 111 -3.34 -45.84 -17.51
N MET A 112 -4.21 -44.92 -17.92
CA MET A 112 -5.39 -45.25 -18.74
C MET A 112 -5.00 -45.61 -20.19
N ALA A 113 -4.08 -44.85 -20.79
CA ALA A 113 -3.62 -45.09 -22.16
C ALA A 113 -2.84 -46.42 -22.29
N SER A 114 -1.94 -46.71 -21.34
CA SER A 114 -1.19 -47.98 -21.32
C SER A 114 -2.11 -49.19 -21.08
N ALA A 115 -3.12 -49.07 -20.21
CA ALA A 115 -4.11 -50.11 -19.99
C ALA A 115 -4.90 -50.42 -21.28
N GLN A 116 -5.39 -49.39 -21.99
CA GLN A 116 -6.10 -49.57 -23.27
C GLN A 116 -5.25 -50.26 -24.34
N GLN A 117 -3.95 -49.92 -24.42
CA GLN A 117 -3.02 -50.55 -25.35
C GLN A 117 -2.77 -52.03 -25.03
N SER A 118 -2.76 -52.39 -23.74
CA SER A 118 -2.59 -53.78 -23.28
C SER A 118 -3.82 -54.65 -23.58
N PHE A 119 -5.04 -54.11 -23.44
CA PHE A 119 -6.28 -54.81 -23.79
C PHE A 119 -6.43 -55.03 -25.29
N TYR A 120 -5.90 -54.14 -26.13
CA TYR A 120 -5.97 -54.26 -27.59
C TYR A 120 -4.93 -55.21 -28.20
N LYS A 121 -3.93 -55.61 -27.40
CA LYS A 121 -2.84 -56.53 -27.81
C LYS A 121 -2.98 -57.94 -27.23
N ALA A 122 -3.99 -58.19 -26.40
CA ALA A 122 -4.38 -59.50 -25.87
C ALA A 122 -5.55 -60.06 -26.67
#